data_AF-H0VR11-F1
#
_entry.id   AF-H0VR11-F1
#
_cell.length_a   1.000
_cell.length_b   1.000
_cell.length_c   1.000
_cell.angle_alpha   90.00
_cell.angle_beta   90.00
_cell.angle_gamma   90.00
#
_symmetry.space_group_name_H-M   'P 1'
#
loop_
_entity.id
_entity.type
_entity.pdbx_description
1 polymer ?
#
loop_
_entity_poly.entity_id
_entity_poly.type
_entity_poly.pdbx_seq_one_letter_code
_entity_poly.pdbx_strand_id
1 'polypeptide(L)'
;MGAHLGRRYLGDASVEPDPLHMPSFPPDYGFPERKERVMVATQQEMSDAQLTLQQRDYCAHHLIRLLKCKRDSFPNFLACRHEQHAWDHCEHLDYVQRMKEYERERRLLLRKKRREQREARAAQRAGEVAL
;
A
#
# COMPACT_ATOMS: atom_id res chain seq x y z
N MET A 1 -9.37 -8.71 10.90
CA MET A 1 -8.06 -8.07 10.62
C MET A 1 -7.53 -7.43 11.92
N GLY A 2 -6.78 -8.14 12.75
CA GLY A 2 -6.34 -7.59 14.05
C GLY A 2 -5.20 -8.33 14.74
N ALA A 3 -4.86 -9.55 14.28
CA ALA A 3 -3.76 -10.33 14.83
C ALA A 3 -2.38 -9.66 14.71
N HIS A 4 -2.20 -8.70 13.78
CA HIS A 4 -0.97 -7.92 13.70
C HIS A 4 -0.74 -7.09 14.96
N LEU A 5 -1.78 -6.48 15.56
CA LEU A 5 -1.62 -5.72 16.80
C LEU A 5 -1.15 -6.62 17.95
N GLY A 6 -1.73 -7.82 18.09
CA GLY A 6 -1.27 -8.79 19.08
C GLY A 6 0.19 -9.19 18.88
N ARG A 7 0.62 -9.42 17.64
CA ARG A 7 2.02 -9.74 17.32
C ARG A 7 2.98 -8.57 17.57
N ARG A 8 2.57 -7.32 17.27
CA ARG A 8 3.38 -6.13 17.50
C ARG A 8 3.58 -5.83 18.98
N TYR A 9 2.48 -5.84 19.74
CA TYR A 9 2.48 -5.39 21.13
C TYR A 9 2.85 -6.50 22.13
N LEU A 10 2.44 -7.75 21.88
CA LEU A 10 2.74 -8.89 22.76
C LEU A 10 3.95 -9.71 22.28
N GLY A 11 4.33 -9.58 21.01
CA GLY A 11 5.45 -10.30 20.41
C GLY A 11 6.66 -9.41 20.14
N ASP A 12 7.47 -9.81 19.17
CA ASP A 12 8.70 -9.11 18.80
C ASP A 12 8.42 -7.92 17.87
N ALA A 13 8.47 -6.70 18.41
CA ALA A 13 8.26 -5.46 17.64
C ALA A 13 9.27 -5.27 16.49
N SER A 14 10.49 -5.82 16.59
CA SER A 14 11.53 -5.70 15.55
C SER A 14 11.18 -6.34 14.20
N VAL A 15 10.18 -7.22 14.20
CA VAL A 15 9.76 -7.98 13.02
C VAL A 15 8.56 -7.33 12.31
N GLU A 16 7.79 -6.53 13.06
CA GLU A 16 6.57 -5.92 12.56
C GLU A 16 6.86 -4.52 12.03
N PRO A 17 6.34 -4.15 10.85
CA PRO A 17 6.60 -2.83 10.28
C PRO A 17 5.80 -1.74 11.00
N ASP A 18 6.45 -0.59 11.24
CA ASP A 18 5.87 0.56 11.95
C ASP A 18 5.05 1.47 11.01
N PRO A 19 3.72 1.65 11.22
CA PRO A 19 2.85 2.35 10.26
C PRO A 19 3.22 3.79 9.90
N LEU A 20 3.95 4.48 10.78
CA LEU A 20 4.36 5.86 10.56
C LEU A 20 5.68 5.98 9.78
N HIS A 21 6.51 4.93 9.79
CA HIS A 21 7.85 4.92 9.21
C HIS A 21 8.00 3.81 8.16
N MET A 22 7.04 3.75 7.23
CA MET A 22 7.09 2.90 6.04
C MET A 22 7.37 3.78 4.81
N PRO A 23 8.18 3.36 3.82
CA PRO A 23 8.93 2.11 3.71
C PRO A 23 10.41 2.19 4.17
N SER A 24 10.86 1.17 4.89
CA SER A 24 12.27 1.07 5.37
C SER A 24 13.25 0.48 4.33
N PHE A 25 12.75 -0.30 3.37
CA PHE A 25 13.56 -0.93 2.31
C PHE A 25 13.35 -0.22 0.98
N PRO A 26 14.38 -0.15 0.11
CA PRO A 26 14.24 0.48 -1.19
C PRO A 26 13.17 -0.21 -2.05
N PRO A 27 12.46 0.56 -2.90
CA PRO A 27 11.36 0.06 -3.71
C PRO A 27 11.79 -1.02 -4.71
N ASP A 28 13.05 -1.01 -5.14
CA ASP A 28 13.60 -1.90 -6.18
C ASP A 28 14.11 -3.24 -5.62
N TYR A 29 14.26 -3.34 -4.30
CA TYR A 29 14.78 -4.56 -3.68
C TYR A 29 13.83 -5.75 -3.92
N GLY A 30 14.29 -6.71 -4.73
CA GLY A 30 13.55 -7.92 -5.07
C GLY A 30 12.69 -7.82 -6.33
N PHE A 31 12.74 -6.70 -7.06
CA PHE A 31 12.06 -6.54 -8.35
C PHE A 31 13.09 -6.31 -9.46
N PRO A 32 13.11 -7.15 -10.53
CA PRO A 32 14.01 -6.92 -11.66
C PRO A 32 13.64 -5.66 -12.45
N GLU A 33 12.34 -5.40 -12.63
CA GLU A 33 11.81 -4.17 -13.24
C GLU A 33 10.47 -3.80 -12.57
N ARG A 34 10.43 -2.68 -11.85
CA ARG A 34 9.21 -2.17 -11.20
C ARG A 34 8.56 -1.11 -12.07
N LYS A 35 7.31 -1.34 -12.49
CA LYS A 35 6.51 -0.34 -13.21
C LYS A 35 5.92 0.68 -12.25
N GLU A 36 6.00 1.95 -12.62
CA GLU A 36 5.35 3.04 -11.89
C GLU A 36 3.83 3.03 -12.11
N ARG A 37 3.10 3.62 -11.17
CA ARG A 37 1.64 3.75 -11.27
C ARG A 37 1.32 4.89 -12.22
N VAL A 38 0.43 4.64 -13.18
CA VAL A 38 0.03 5.65 -14.17
C VAL A 38 -1.12 6.48 -13.61
N MET A 39 -0.91 7.79 -13.52
CA MET A 39 -1.98 8.76 -13.26
C MET A 39 -2.76 9.01 -14.56
N VAL A 40 -4.05 8.71 -14.56
CA VAL A 40 -4.91 8.90 -15.74
C VAL A 40 -5.51 10.31 -15.79
N ALA A 41 -5.86 10.90 -14.63
CA ALA A 41 -6.43 12.25 -14.55
C ALA A 41 -5.31 13.30 -14.55
N THR A 42 -5.51 14.38 -15.31
CA THR A 42 -4.58 15.51 -15.30
C THR A 42 -4.78 16.38 -14.07
N GLN A 43 -3.73 17.09 -13.63
CA GLN A 43 -3.83 17.95 -12.45
C GLN A 43 -4.81 19.13 -12.64
N GLN A 44 -4.96 19.60 -13.89
CA GLN A 44 -5.89 20.68 -14.24
C GLN A 44 -7.35 20.20 -14.10
N GLU A 45 -7.72 19.06 -14.69
CA GLU A 45 -9.06 18.47 -14.58
C GLU A 45 -9.48 18.26 -13.11
N MET A 46 -8.54 17.81 -12.27
CA MET A 46 -8.75 17.62 -10.83
C MET A 46 -9.01 18.92 -10.06
N SER A 47 -8.38 20.01 -10.50
CA SER A 47 -8.54 21.33 -9.90
C SER A 47 -9.85 21.98 -10.35
N ASP A 48 -10.20 21.83 -11.63
CA ASP A 48 -11.45 22.33 -12.22
C ASP A 48 -12.68 21.65 -11.60
N ALA A 49 -12.56 20.35 -11.31
CA ALA A 49 -13.57 19.57 -10.58
C ALA A 49 -13.63 19.88 -9.07
N GLN A 50 -12.75 20.77 -8.57
CA GLN A 50 -12.68 21.20 -7.16
C GLN A 50 -12.64 20.04 -6.15
N LEU A 51 -11.86 19.00 -6.47
CA LEU A 51 -11.75 17.83 -5.59
C LEU A 51 -10.96 18.15 -4.33
N THR A 52 -11.40 17.56 -3.21
CA THR A 52 -10.68 17.63 -1.93
C THR A 52 -9.33 16.93 -2.04
N LEU A 53 -8.33 17.38 -1.26
CA LEU A 53 -6.96 16.84 -1.33
C LEU A 53 -6.90 15.33 -1.11
N GLN A 54 -7.76 14.78 -0.24
CA GLN A 54 -7.81 13.34 0.05
C GLN A 54 -8.37 12.51 -1.11
N GLN A 55 -9.17 13.11 -1.98
CA GLN A 55 -9.75 12.45 -3.14
C GLN A 55 -8.85 12.53 -4.38
N ARG A 56 -7.70 13.21 -4.29
CA ARG A 56 -6.76 13.38 -5.41
C ARG A 56 -5.79 12.21 -5.56
N ASP A 57 -6.34 11.00 -5.51
CA ASP A 57 -5.61 9.75 -5.64
C ASP A 57 -5.54 9.28 -7.10
N TYR A 58 -4.79 8.20 -7.37
CA TYR A 58 -4.70 7.56 -8.70
C TYR A 58 -6.08 7.19 -9.28
N CYS A 59 -7.06 6.95 -8.41
CA CYS A 59 -8.42 6.57 -8.77
C CYS A 59 -9.35 7.72 -9.17
N ALA A 60 -8.91 8.98 -9.08
CA ALA A 60 -9.79 10.12 -9.16
C ALA A 60 -10.51 10.33 -10.51
N HIS A 61 -9.99 9.73 -11.59
CA HIS A 61 -10.64 9.72 -12.90
C HIS A 61 -12.04 9.09 -12.86
N HIS A 62 -12.29 8.10 -11.99
CA HIS A 62 -13.62 7.53 -11.80
C HIS A 62 -14.54 8.48 -11.02
N LEU A 63 -13.99 9.20 -10.05
CA LEU A 63 -14.76 10.15 -9.25
C LEU A 63 -15.23 11.35 -10.09
N ILE A 64 -14.39 11.85 -11.02
CA ILE A 64 -14.80 12.89 -11.97
C ILE A 64 -15.99 12.42 -12.82
N ARG A 65 -15.97 11.17 -13.32
CA ARG A 65 -17.10 10.61 -14.10
C ARG A 65 -18.37 10.55 -13.26
N LEU A 66 -18.25 10.06 -12.03
CA LEU A 66 -19.36 9.95 -11.08
C LEU A 66 -19.99 11.32 -10.79
N LEU A 67 -19.19 12.36 -10.59
CA LEU A 67 -19.70 13.73 -10.38
C LEU A 67 -20.39 14.25 -11.64
N LYS A 68 -19.84 13.96 -12.82
CA LYS A 68 -20.46 14.30 -14.09
C LYS A 68 -21.82 13.61 -14.27
N CYS A 69 -21.91 12.30 -14.05
CA CYS A 69 -23.18 11.58 -14.15
C CYS A 69 -24.21 12.11 -13.16
N LYS A 70 -23.82 12.38 -11.90
CA LYS A 70 -24.74 12.97 -10.90
C LYS A 70 -25.30 14.32 -11.32
N ARG A 71 -24.49 15.15 -11.99
CA ARG A 71 -24.93 16.45 -12.50
C ARG A 71 -25.87 16.29 -13.69
N ASP A 72 -25.55 15.37 -14.61
CA ASP A 72 -26.29 15.18 -15.85
C ASP A 72 -27.61 14.39 -15.63
N SER A 73 -27.69 13.55 -14.60
CA SER A 73 -28.82 12.66 -14.33
C SER A 73 -29.84 13.19 -13.32
N PHE A 74 -29.72 14.44 -12.84
CA PHE A 74 -30.68 15.05 -11.92
C PHE A 74 -32.04 15.20 -12.63
N PRO A 75 -33.18 14.69 -12.09
CA PRO A 75 -33.51 14.33 -10.69
C PRO A 75 -33.37 12.84 -10.31
N ASN A 76 -32.93 11.98 -11.24
CA ASN A 76 -32.83 10.54 -11.03
C ASN A 76 -31.55 10.16 -10.26
N PHE A 77 -31.64 10.07 -8.94
CA PHE A 77 -30.50 9.75 -8.07
C PHE A 77 -29.97 8.31 -8.18
N LEU A 78 -30.76 7.38 -8.73
CA LEU A 78 -30.41 5.95 -8.80
C LEU A 78 -29.68 5.55 -10.09
N ALA A 79 -29.55 6.45 -11.07
CA ALA A 79 -29.01 6.10 -12.38
C ALA A 79 -27.48 5.80 -12.37
N CYS A 80 -26.71 6.45 -11.48
CA CYS A 80 -25.24 6.42 -11.53
C CYS A 80 -24.58 5.30 -10.68
N ARG A 81 -25.23 4.13 -10.51
CA ARG A 81 -24.68 3.03 -9.68
C ARG A 81 -23.45 2.36 -10.28
N HIS A 82 -23.38 2.23 -11.60
CA HIS A 82 -22.23 1.61 -12.26
C HIS A 82 -20.95 2.42 -12.06
N GLU A 83 -21.04 3.75 -12.11
CA GLU A 83 -19.88 4.62 -11.91
C GLU A 83 -19.45 4.67 -10.45
N GLN A 84 -20.40 4.61 -9.51
CA GLN A 84 -20.12 4.41 -8.07
C GLN A 84 -19.32 3.13 -7.86
N HIS A 85 -19.82 2.00 -8.36
CA HIS A 85 -19.14 0.72 -8.21
C HIS A 85 -17.74 0.72 -8.87
N ALA A 86 -17.58 1.40 -10.01
CA ALA A 86 -16.27 1.51 -10.66
C ALA A 86 -15.26 2.28 -9.80
N TRP A 87 -15.70 3.37 -9.16
CA TRP A 87 -14.87 4.12 -8.23
C TRP A 87 -14.53 3.28 -6.98
N ASP A 88 -15.54 2.70 -6.32
CA ASP A 88 -15.37 1.86 -5.12
C ASP A 88 -14.42 0.68 -5.38
N HIS A 89 -14.57 0.02 -6.53
CA HIS A 89 -13.69 -1.08 -6.92
C HIS A 89 -12.25 -0.63 -7.09
N CYS A 90 -12.03 0.54 -7.69
CA CYS A 90 -10.70 1.09 -7.89
C CYS A 90 -10.07 1.53 -6.55
N GLU A 91 -10.82 2.11 -5.62
CA GLU A 91 -10.34 2.36 -4.25
C GLU A 91 -9.99 1.07 -3.50
N HIS A 92 -10.78 0.01 -3.70
CA HIS A 92 -10.48 -1.30 -3.16
C HIS A 92 -9.16 -1.87 -3.71
N LEU A 93 -8.90 -1.72 -5.02
CA LEU A 93 -7.62 -2.14 -5.61
C LEU A 93 -6.43 -1.35 -5.02
N ASP A 94 -6.61 -0.05 -4.80
CA ASP A 94 -5.60 0.81 -4.16
C ASP A 94 -5.34 0.37 -2.71
N TYR A 95 -6.39 0.01 -1.97
CA TYR A 95 -6.26 -0.56 -0.64
C TYR A 95 -5.51 -1.90 -0.65
N VAL A 96 -5.84 -2.80 -1.58
CA VAL A 96 -5.14 -4.07 -1.76
C VAL A 96 -3.66 -3.85 -2.08
N GLN A 97 -3.31 -2.80 -2.84
CA GLN A 97 -1.92 -2.46 -3.13
C GLN A 97 -1.18 -2.02 -1.85
N ARG A 98 -1.78 -1.17 -1.02
CA ARG A 98 -1.20 -0.76 0.29
C ARG A 98 -1.01 -1.96 1.22
N MET A 99 -1.95 -2.92 1.21
CA MET A 99 -1.82 -4.18 1.97
C MET A 99 -0.65 -5.05 1.48
N LYS A 100 -0.40 -5.10 0.16
CA LYS A 100 0.76 -5.81 -0.41
C LYS A 100 2.07 -5.16 0.02
N GLU A 101 2.14 -3.83 0.10
CA GLU A 101 3.32 -3.10 0.58
C GLU A 101 3.61 -3.41 2.06
N TYR A 102 2.57 -3.38 2.90
CA TYR A 102 2.68 -3.76 4.32
C TYR A 102 3.20 -5.19 4.51
N GLU A 103 2.63 -6.16 3.79
CA GLU A 103 3.09 -7.54 3.86
C GLU A 103 4.50 -7.73 3.32
N ARG A 104 4.88 -7.00 2.26
CA ARG A 104 6.23 -7.02 1.70
C ARG A 104 7.24 -6.62 2.76
N GLU A 105 7.03 -5.50 3.44
CA GLU A 105 7.94 -5.03 4.48
C GLU A 105 8.06 -6.02 5.63
N ARG A 106 6.93 -6.56 6.11
CA ARG A 106 6.94 -7.58 7.15
C ARG A 106 7.77 -8.81 6.75
N ARG A 107 7.64 -9.29 5.51
CA ARG A 107 8.43 -10.43 4.99
C ARG A 107 9.92 -10.09 4.85
N LEU A 108 10.25 -8.86 4.49
CA LEU A 108 11.63 -8.38 4.40
C LEU A 108 12.30 -8.26 5.77
N LEU A 109 11.60 -7.73 6.78
CA LEU A 109 12.06 -7.68 8.17
C LEU A 109 12.29 -9.10 8.73
N LEU A 110 11.34 -10.01 8.50
CA LEU A 110 11.49 -11.43 8.85
C LEU A 110 12.73 -12.04 8.20
N ARG A 111 12.98 -11.75 6.92
CA ARG A 111 14.16 -12.25 6.20
C ARG A 111 15.45 -11.67 6.74
N LYS A 112 15.47 -10.38 7.10
CA LYS A 112 16.61 -9.69 7.73
C LYS A 112 16.96 -10.34 9.07
N LYS A 113 15.98 -10.51 9.96
CA LYS A 113 16.17 -11.20 11.25
C LYS A 113 16.71 -12.63 11.08
N ARG A 114 16.21 -13.38 10.09
CA ARG A 114 16.72 -14.74 9.78
C ARG A 114 18.16 -14.74 9.30
N ARG A 115 18.59 -13.71 8.55
CA ARG A 115 19.99 -13.56 8.09
C ARG A 115 20.92 -13.24 9.26
N GLU A 116 20.55 -12.26 10.09
CA GLU A 116 21.30 -11.89 11.29
C GLU A 116 21.47 -13.08 12.24
N GLN A 117 20.41 -13.86 12.47
CA GLN A 117 20.48 -15.09 13.28
C GLN A 117 21.40 -16.15 12.68
N ARG A 118 21.44 -16.29 11.34
CA ARG A 118 22.33 -17.23 10.65
C ARG A 118 23.79 -16.78 10.75
N GLU A 119 24.05 -15.49 10.55
CA GLU A 119 25.38 -14.88 10.67
C GLU A 119 25.90 -15.00 12.10
N ALA A 120 25.07 -14.72 13.11
CA ALA A 120 25.44 -14.89 14.51
C ALA A 120 25.79 -16.35 14.84
N ARG A 121 24.99 -17.32 14.37
CA ARG A 121 25.28 -18.76 14.57
C ARG A 121 26.55 -19.19 13.82
N ALA A 122 26.81 -18.65 12.63
CA ALA A 122 28.03 -18.93 11.89
C ALA A 122 29.26 -18.35 12.59
N ALA A 123 29.17 -17.13 13.13
CA ALA A 123 30.24 -16.50 13.90
C ALA A 123 30.52 -17.27 15.21
N GLN A 124 29.49 -17.75 15.91
CA GLN A 124 29.63 -18.60 17.10
C GLN A 124 30.38 -19.90 16.77
N ARG A 125 29.99 -20.59 15.69
CA ARG A 125 30.67 -21.80 15.22
C ARG A 125 32.11 -21.53 14.80
N ALA A 126 32.39 -20.41 14.15
CA ALA A 126 33.75 -20.05 13.76
C ALA A 126 34.63 -19.74 14.98
N GLY A 127 34.06 -19.15 16.04
CA GLY A 127 34.75 -18.91 17.31
C GLY A 127 35.03 -20.19 18.10
N GLU A 128 34.10 -21.15 18.12
CA GLU A 128 34.29 -22.47 18.75
C GLU A 128 35.35 -23.33 18.03
N VAL A 129 35.53 -23.17 16.72
CA VAL A 129 36.54 -23.92 15.94
C VAL A 129 37.94 -23.27 16.03
N ALA A 130 38.03 -22.02 16.49
CA ALA A 130 39.30 -21.29 16.63
C ALA A 130 39.95 -21.45 18.02
N LEU A 131 39.27 -22.10 18.97
CA LEU A 131 39.78 -22.53 20.29
C LEU A 131 40.14 -24.01 20.25
#